data_AF-A0A5E4U6M2-F1
#
_entry.id   AF-A0A5E4U6M2-F1
#
_cell.length_a   1.000
_cell.length_b   1.000
_cell.length_c   1.000
_cell.angle_alpha   90.00
_cell.angle_beta   90.00
_cell.angle_gamma   90.00
#
_symmetry.space_group_name_H-M   'P 1'
#
loop_
_entity.id
_entity.type
_entity.pdbx_description
1 polymer ?
#
loop_
_entity_poly.entity_id
_entity_poly.type
_entity_poly.pdbx_seq_one_letter_code
_entity_poly.pdbx_strand_id
1 'polypeptide(L)'
;MTHKTPPAAGLAAIPAIPAIADNDAVIAATRHWLTRAVIGLNLCPFAKAVHVKDQIRYVVSAATDMEGAMMDLERELQALVEADPEVVDTTLLILPSALLDFHEYNDALFFADRLLRQMGLQGVLQIASFHPDYQFEGTAPEDVENYTNRSPYPILHVLREASIDRAVDAFPEAETIYERNEALMRRMGAAGYHDWMAQPAEDEDGANDNDSHAKEKNLTKK
;
A
#
# COMPACT_ATOMS: atom_id res chain seq x y z
N MET A 1 -45.86 -50.54 -16.61
CA MET A 1 -44.72 -49.74 -17.10
C MET A 1 -44.51 -48.61 -16.09
N THR A 2 -43.59 -48.81 -15.16
CA THR A 2 -43.34 -47.89 -14.02
C THR A 2 -42.25 -46.90 -14.42
N HIS A 3 -42.62 -45.62 -14.58
CA HIS A 3 -41.66 -44.53 -14.72
C HIS A 3 -41.04 -44.22 -13.35
N LYS A 4 -39.71 -44.33 -13.27
CA LYS A 4 -38.91 -44.00 -12.10
C LYS A 4 -38.38 -42.57 -12.27
N THR A 5 -38.84 -41.65 -11.43
CA THR A 5 -38.30 -40.27 -11.33
C THR A 5 -36.90 -40.33 -10.68
N PRO A 6 -35.89 -39.61 -11.19
CA PRO A 6 -34.60 -39.50 -10.52
C PRO A 6 -34.65 -38.48 -9.37
N PRO A 7 -33.79 -38.62 -8.33
CA PRO A 7 -33.76 -37.66 -7.23
C PRO A 7 -33.06 -36.36 -7.65
N ALA A 8 -33.54 -35.25 -7.08
CA ALA A 8 -32.95 -33.93 -7.24
C ALA A 8 -31.54 -33.89 -6.63
N ALA A 9 -30.55 -33.51 -7.44
CA ALA A 9 -29.21 -33.19 -6.97
C ALA A 9 -29.26 -31.93 -6.11
N GLY A 10 -28.77 -32.02 -4.87
CA GLY A 10 -28.63 -30.88 -3.98
C GLY A 10 -27.65 -29.87 -4.58
N LEU A 11 -28.09 -28.61 -4.70
CA LEU A 11 -27.18 -27.49 -4.89
C LEU A 11 -26.28 -27.41 -3.66
N ALA A 12 -25.01 -27.78 -3.82
CA ALA A 12 -23.98 -27.42 -2.87
C ALA A 12 -23.91 -25.89 -2.81
N ALA A 13 -23.91 -25.34 -1.59
CA ALA A 13 -23.74 -23.92 -1.36
C ALA A 13 -22.41 -23.47 -1.98
N ILE A 14 -22.48 -22.47 -2.87
CA ILE A 14 -21.31 -21.76 -3.38
C ILE A 14 -20.61 -21.13 -2.16
N PRO A 15 -19.31 -21.36 -1.94
CA PRO A 15 -18.61 -20.72 -0.83
C PRO A 15 -18.66 -19.20 -1.01
N ALA A 16 -18.99 -18.51 0.08
CA ALA A 16 -19.10 -17.07 0.10
C ALA A 16 -17.76 -16.43 -0.31
N ILE A 17 -17.84 -15.47 -1.24
CA ILE A 17 -16.79 -14.50 -1.53
C ILE A 17 -16.38 -13.86 -0.19
N PRO A 18 -15.08 -13.74 0.15
CA PRO A 18 -14.67 -13.18 1.43
C PRO A 18 -15.22 -11.76 1.55
N ALA A 19 -15.79 -11.47 2.72
CA ALA A 19 -16.37 -10.17 3.04
C ALA A 19 -15.33 -9.07 2.83
N ILE A 20 -15.77 -7.94 2.28
CA ILE A 20 -15.03 -6.68 2.19
C ILE A 20 -14.32 -6.47 3.53
N ALA A 21 -12.98 -6.42 3.52
CA ALA A 21 -12.21 -6.18 4.72
C ALA A 21 -12.65 -4.83 5.33
N ASP A 22 -12.77 -4.78 6.66
CA ASP A 22 -13.00 -3.52 7.36
C ASP A 22 -11.87 -2.54 7.02
N ASN A 23 -12.21 -1.35 6.52
CA ASN A 23 -11.22 -0.37 6.07
C ASN A 23 -10.22 -0.04 7.20
N ASP A 24 -10.70 0.02 8.44
CA ASP A 24 -9.85 0.29 9.59
C ASP A 24 -8.83 -0.83 9.83
N ALA A 25 -9.23 -2.09 9.62
CA ALA A 25 -8.33 -3.23 9.72
C ALA A 25 -7.27 -3.24 8.61
N VAL A 26 -7.67 -2.88 7.37
CA VAL A 26 -6.74 -2.72 6.24
C VAL A 26 -5.70 -1.64 6.53
N ILE A 27 -6.15 -0.48 7.01
CA ILE A 27 -5.27 0.64 7.36
C ILE A 27 -4.36 0.25 8.52
N ALA A 28 -4.87 -0.43 9.55
CA ALA A 28 -4.07 -0.89 10.68
C ALA A 28 -2.97 -1.86 10.24
N ALA A 29 -3.29 -2.84 9.37
CA ALA A 29 -2.30 -3.77 8.83
C ALA A 29 -1.23 -3.05 7.98
N THR A 30 -1.62 -2.10 7.13
CA THR A 30 -0.67 -1.29 6.34
C THR A 30 0.20 -0.40 7.23
N ARG A 31 -0.36 0.21 8.28
CA ARG A 31 0.41 1.00 9.25
C ARG A 31 1.42 0.14 10.00
N HIS A 32 1.00 -1.03 10.48
CA HIS A 32 1.89 -1.98 11.13
C HIS A 32 3.04 -2.42 10.21
N TRP A 33 2.74 -2.71 8.93
CA TRP A 33 3.78 -2.98 7.93
C TRP A 33 4.74 -1.79 7.74
N LEU A 34 4.21 -0.58 7.60
CA LEU A 34 5.02 0.62 7.43
C LEU A 34 5.96 0.83 8.64
N THR A 35 5.43 0.72 9.85
CA THR A 35 6.21 0.97 11.08
C THR A 35 7.23 -0.13 11.36
N ARG A 36 6.86 -1.41 11.21
CA ARG A 36 7.75 -2.54 11.48
C ARG A 36 8.75 -2.79 10.36
N ALA A 37 8.28 -2.94 9.12
CA ALA A 37 9.15 -3.31 8.00
C ALA A 37 9.86 -2.08 7.45
N VAL A 38 9.12 -1.08 6.97
CA VAL A 38 9.74 0.03 6.23
C VAL A 38 10.60 0.91 7.14
N ILE A 39 10.06 1.30 8.30
CA ILE A 39 10.74 2.17 9.27
C ILE A 39 11.62 1.36 10.23
N GLY A 40 11.06 0.30 10.84
CA GLY A 40 11.73 -0.47 11.88
C GLY A 40 12.97 -1.23 11.40
N LEU A 41 12.93 -1.78 10.17
CA LEU A 41 14.12 -2.36 9.53
C LEU A 41 14.95 -1.33 8.77
N ASN A 42 14.53 -0.06 8.78
CA ASN A 42 15.15 1.04 8.06
C ASN A 42 15.32 0.70 6.56
N LEU A 43 14.28 0.15 5.92
CA LEU A 43 14.30 -0.13 4.48
C LEU A 43 14.23 1.16 3.68
N CYS A 44 13.40 2.12 4.12
CA CYS A 44 13.35 3.46 3.56
C CYS A 44 13.70 4.49 4.63
N PRO A 45 14.88 5.15 4.54
CA PRO A 45 15.29 6.13 5.55
C PRO A 45 14.43 7.40 5.53
N PHE A 46 13.63 7.60 4.48
CA PHE A 46 12.78 8.78 4.31
C PHE A 46 11.42 8.63 5.01
N ALA A 47 10.94 7.39 5.16
CA ALA A 47 9.59 7.10 5.65
C ALA A 47 9.34 7.59 7.07
N LYS A 48 10.35 7.53 7.95
CA LYS A 48 10.21 7.91 9.35
C LYS A 48 9.79 9.38 9.51
N ALA A 49 10.43 10.30 8.78
CA ALA A 49 10.18 11.73 8.92
C ALA A 49 8.75 12.11 8.49
N VAL A 50 8.26 11.52 7.40
CA VAL A 50 6.90 11.76 6.90
C VAL A 50 5.86 11.11 7.82
N HIS A 51 6.17 9.92 8.35
CA HIS A 51 5.30 9.21 9.30
C HIS A 51 5.12 9.98 10.61
N VAL A 52 6.20 10.42 11.27
CA VAL A 52 6.11 11.12 12.56
C VAL A 52 5.47 12.52 12.47
N LYS A 53 5.36 13.07 11.25
CA LYS A 53 4.68 14.34 10.98
C LYS A 53 3.21 14.14 10.56
N ASP A 54 2.71 12.90 10.55
CA ASP A 54 1.37 12.55 10.09
C ASP A 54 1.06 13.01 8.65
N GLN A 55 2.08 13.01 7.78
CA GLN A 55 1.98 13.49 6.39
C GLN A 55 1.64 12.37 5.39
N ILE A 56 1.30 11.17 5.87
CA ILE A 56 0.93 10.01 5.06
C ILE A 56 -0.58 9.87 5.06
N ARG A 57 -1.18 10.03 3.88
CA ARG A 57 -2.59 9.74 3.65
C ARG A 57 -2.77 8.26 3.29
N TYR A 58 -3.64 7.55 4.01
CA TYR A 58 -4.01 6.16 3.74
C TYR A 58 -5.37 6.12 3.07
N VAL A 59 -5.48 5.44 1.92
CA VAL A 59 -6.74 5.32 1.18
C VAL A 59 -7.00 3.86 0.86
N VAL A 60 -8.12 3.34 1.37
CA VAL A 60 -8.59 1.99 1.03
C VAL A 60 -9.52 2.10 -0.17
N SER A 61 -9.08 1.51 -1.29
CA SER A 61 -9.86 1.46 -2.51
C SER A 61 -10.97 0.40 -2.41
N ALA A 62 -12.13 0.73 -2.97
CA ALA A 62 -13.24 -0.21 -3.14
C ALA A 62 -13.21 -0.90 -4.52
N ALA A 63 -12.19 -0.64 -5.33
CA ALA A 63 -12.05 -1.26 -6.65
C ALA A 63 -11.92 -2.77 -6.54
N THR A 64 -12.51 -3.47 -7.51
CA THR A 64 -12.42 -4.93 -7.65
C THR A 64 -11.75 -5.36 -8.95
N ASP A 65 -11.31 -4.40 -9.77
CA ASP A 65 -10.68 -4.59 -11.05
C ASP A 65 -9.66 -3.48 -11.35
N MET A 66 -8.92 -3.65 -12.44
CA MET A 66 -7.88 -2.71 -12.86
C MET A 66 -8.45 -1.33 -13.26
N GLU A 67 -9.62 -1.28 -13.90
CA GLU A 67 -10.21 -0.02 -14.34
C GLU A 67 -10.58 0.85 -13.14
N GLY A 68 -11.27 0.27 -12.15
CA GLY A 68 -11.57 0.95 -10.88
C GLY A 68 -10.30 1.36 -10.15
N ALA A 69 -9.27 0.52 -10.11
CA ALA A 69 -7.99 0.86 -9.49
C ALA A 69 -7.31 2.07 -10.15
N MET A 70 -7.37 2.19 -11.48
CA MET A 70 -6.82 3.34 -12.21
C MET A 70 -7.65 4.61 -12.00
N MET A 71 -8.99 4.50 -11.92
CA MET A 71 -9.85 5.64 -11.57
C MET A 71 -9.57 6.14 -10.15
N ASP A 72 -9.28 5.22 -9.22
CA ASP A 72 -8.93 5.56 -7.85
C ASP A 72 -7.55 6.23 -7.79
N LEU A 73 -6.57 5.69 -8.53
CA LEU A 73 -5.25 6.29 -8.68
C LEU A 73 -5.32 7.70 -9.25
N GLU A 74 -6.10 7.94 -10.30
CA GLU A 74 -6.28 9.27 -10.90
C GLU A 74 -6.77 10.30 -9.87
N ARG A 75 -7.75 9.92 -9.04
CA ARG A 75 -8.28 10.79 -7.99
C ARG A 75 -7.24 11.10 -6.93
N GLU A 76 -6.46 10.11 -6.49
CA GLU A 76 -5.45 10.32 -5.46
C GLU A 76 -4.23 11.09 -6.00
N LEU A 77 -3.87 10.94 -7.28
CA LEU A 77 -2.89 11.79 -7.95
C LEU A 77 -3.33 13.26 -7.91
N GLN A 78 -4.56 13.54 -8.33
CA GLN A 78 -5.11 14.91 -8.30
C GLN A 78 -5.18 15.46 -6.87
N ALA A 79 -5.67 14.65 -5.91
CA ALA A 79 -5.79 15.05 -4.52
C ALA A 79 -4.43 15.40 -3.91
N LEU A 80 -3.38 14.63 -4.19
CA LEU A 80 -2.04 14.94 -3.69
C LEU A 80 -1.48 16.22 -4.32
N VAL A 81 -1.72 16.46 -5.61
CA VAL A 81 -1.31 17.72 -6.25
C VAL A 81 -1.96 18.94 -5.59
N GLU A 82 -3.25 18.84 -5.24
CA GLU A 82 -4.00 19.94 -4.62
C GLU A 82 -3.70 20.14 -3.13
N ALA A 83 -3.28 19.09 -2.43
CA ALA A 83 -2.99 19.16 -1.01
C ALA A 83 -1.71 19.96 -0.72
N ASP A 84 -1.74 20.69 0.40
CA ASP A 84 -0.55 21.32 0.98
C ASP A 84 0.48 20.22 1.36
N PRO A 85 1.71 20.24 0.84
CA PRO A 85 2.75 19.27 1.17
C PRO A 85 3.09 19.19 2.66
N GLU A 86 2.87 20.26 3.43
CA GLU A 86 3.10 20.24 4.88
C GLU A 86 1.99 19.50 5.64
N VAL A 87 0.84 19.26 4.99
CA VAL A 87 -0.29 18.49 5.55
C VAL A 87 -0.33 17.07 5.00
N VAL A 88 -0.17 16.89 3.69
CA VAL A 88 -0.11 15.58 3.02
C VAL A 88 1.04 15.59 2.03
N ASP A 89 2.09 14.83 2.36
CA ASP A 89 3.28 14.71 1.51
C ASP A 89 3.18 13.49 0.58
N THR A 90 2.48 12.44 1.00
CA THR A 90 2.33 11.21 0.23
C THR A 90 1.01 10.49 0.48
N THR A 91 0.59 9.67 -0.48
CA THR A 91 -0.61 8.83 -0.39
C THR A 91 -0.27 7.36 -0.62
N LEU A 92 -0.72 6.49 0.27
CA LEU A 92 -0.75 5.04 0.10
C LEU A 92 -2.15 4.63 -0.37
N LEU A 93 -2.30 4.34 -1.65
CA LEU A 93 -3.53 3.74 -2.22
C LEU A 93 -3.46 2.22 -2.05
N ILE A 94 -4.32 1.69 -1.18
CA ILE A 94 -4.36 0.28 -0.77
C ILE A 94 -5.51 -0.42 -1.50
N LEU A 95 -5.22 -1.52 -2.18
CA LEU A 95 -6.15 -2.23 -3.07
C LEU A 95 -6.47 -3.63 -2.51
N PRO A 96 -7.30 -3.75 -1.46
CA PRO A 96 -7.54 -5.04 -0.80
C PRO A 96 -8.38 -6.02 -1.65
N SER A 97 -8.97 -5.57 -2.75
CA SER A 97 -9.88 -6.38 -3.58
C SER A 97 -9.61 -6.31 -5.09
N ALA A 98 -8.54 -5.61 -5.51
CA ALA A 98 -8.13 -5.50 -6.90
C ALA A 98 -6.63 -5.75 -7.03
N LEU A 99 -6.20 -6.23 -8.20
CA LEU A 99 -4.80 -6.48 -8.54
C LEU A 99 -4.09 -7.40 -7.52
N LEU A 100 -4.77 -8.45 -7.07
CA LEU A 100 -4.23 -9.43 -6.11
C LEU A 100 -3.26 -10.42 -6.77
N ASP A 101 -3.37 -10.61 -8.08
CA ASP A 101 -2.40 -11.36 -8.87
C ASP A 101 -1.23 -10.44 -9.25
N PHE A 102 0.00 -10.88 -8.96
CA PHE A 102 1.18 -10.04 -9.17
C PHE A 102 1.46 -9.75 -10.65
N HIS A 103 1.09 -10.64 -11.57
CA HIS A 103 1.27 -10.38 -13.00
C HIS A 103 0.28 -9.31 -13.48
N GLU A 104 -0.99 -9.41 -13.08
CA GLU A 104 -1.99 -8.35 -13.35
C GLU A 104 -1.58 -7.01 -12.72
N TYR A 105 -1.05 -7.04 -11.50
CA TYR A 105 -0.54 -5.85 -10.82
C TYR A 105 0.64 -5.22 -11.57
N ASN A 106 1.60 -6.02 -12.04
CA ASN A 106 2.72 -5.51 -12.84
C ASN A 106 2.26 -4.89 -14.16
N ASP A 107 1.28 -5.49 -14.84
CA ASP A 107 0.67 -4.90 -16.04
C ASP A 107 -0.01 -3.56 -15.71
N ALA A 108 -0.66 -3.45 -14.54
CA ALA A 108 -1.26 -2.20 -14.06
C ALA A 108 -0.23 -1.07 -13.86
N LEU A 109 1.03 -1.38 -13.50
CA LEU A 109 2.08 -0.37 -13.34
C LEU A 109 2.39 0.36 -14.66
N PHE A 110 2.27 -0.31 -15.81
CA PHE A 110 2.41 0.35 -17.11
C PHE A 110 1.31 1.39 -17.34
N PHE A 111 0.07 1.08 -16.95
CA PHE A 111 -1.05 2.01 -17.06
C PHE A 111 -0.93 3.17 -16.05
N ALA A 112 -0.44 2.89 -14.84
CA ALA A 112 -0.18 3.90 -13.82
C ALA A 112 0.88 4.92 -14.28
N ASP A 113 1.99 4.48 -14.87
CA ASP A 113 3.00 5.38 -15.46
C ASP A 113 2.41 6.19 -16.61
N ARG A 114 1.65 5.56 -17.50
CA ARG A 114 0.97 6.27 -18.59
C ARG A 114 0.01 7.34 -18.07
N LEU A 115 -0.72 7.06 -16.99
CA LEU A 115 -1.64 8.00 -16.36
C LEU A 115 -0.90 9.23 -15.81
N LEU A 116 0.22 9.04 -15.11
CA LEU A 116 1.09 10.14 -14.66
C LEU A 116 1.49 11.05 -15.82
N ARG A 117 1.91 10.47 -16.95
CA ARG A 117 2.28 11.24 -18.15
C ARG A 117 1.11 11.99 -18.74
N GLN A 118 -0.06 11.35 -18.85
CA GLN A 118 -1.26 11.96 -19.40
C GLN A 118 -1.76 13.15 -18.57
N MET A 119 -1.60 13.08 -17.24
CA MET A 119 -1.91 14.17 -16.32
C MET A 119 -0.82 15.25 -16.25
N GLY A 120 0.32 15.05 -16.91
CA GLY A 120 1.46 15.97 -16.86
C GLY A 120 2.19 15.98 -15.52
N LEU A 121 2.12 14.87 -14.76
CA LEU A 121 2.68 14.73 -13.41
C LEU A 121 4.04 14.02 -13.38
N GLN A 122 4.55 13.58 -14.53
CA GLN A 122 5.92 13.06 -14.63
C GLN A 122 6.94 14.15 -14.26
N GLY A 123 7.88 13.86 -13.36
CA GLY A 123 8.81 14.87 -12.82
C GLY A 123 8.24 15.64 -11.63
N VAL A 124 7.00 15.35 -11.22
CA VAL A 124 6.31 16.01 -10.10
C VAL A 124 5.90 14.97 -9.06
N LEU A 125 5.21 13.92 -9.50
CA LEU A 125 4.84 12.78 -8.71
C LEU A 125 5.41 11.50 -9.32
N GLN A 126 5.75 10.55 -8.46
CA GLN A 126 6.14 9.20 -8.84
C GLN A 126 5.31 8.17 -8.07
N ILE A 127 5.27 6.94 -8.60
CA ILE A 127 4.57 5.81 -7.98
C ILE A 127 5.61 4.75 -7.61
N ALA A 128 5.72 4.46 -6.32
CA ALA A 128 6.41 3.29 -5.82
C ALA A 128 5.41 2.14 -5.63
N SER A 129 5.81 0.92 -5.97
CA SER A 129 4.93 -0.24 -6.03
C SER A 129 5.26 -1.27 -4.94
N PHE A 130 4.22 -1.77 -4.28
CA PHE A 130 4.33 -2.83 -3.28
C PHE A 130 3.22 -3.87 -3.47
N HIS A 131 3.53 -5.15 -3.24
CA HIS A 131 2.57 -6.24 -3.45
C HIS A 131 2.86 -7.41 -2.50
N PRO A 132 1.87 -8.19 -2.02
CA PRO A 132 2.13 -9.35 -1.15
C PRO A 132 3.09 -10.36 -1.77
N ASP A 133 2.90 -10.62 -3.05
CA ASP A 133 3.71 -11.53 -3.86
C ASP A 133 4.75 -10.79 -4.72
N TYR A 134 5.23 -9.63 -4.27
CA TYR A 134 6.24 -8.88 -5.03
C TYR A 134 7.43 -9.80 -5.36
N GLN A 135 7.88 -9.74 -6.60
CA GLN A 135 9.03 -10.46 -7.13
C GLN A 135 9.80 -9.55 -8.08
N PHE A 136 11.06 -9.28 -7.77
CA PHE A 136 11.95 -8.57 -8.67
C PHE A 136 12.34 -9.43 -9.87
N GLU A 137 12.58 -8.78 -11.00
CA GLU A 137 13.07 -9.47 -12.20
C GLU A 137 14.37 -10.24 -11.89
N GLY A 138 14.43 -11.50 -12.31
CA GLY A 138 15.60 -12.37 -12.10
C GLY A 138 15.67 -13.08 -10.74
N THR A 139 14.72 -12.86 -9.84
CA THR A 139 14.64 -13.53 -8.53
C THR A 139 13.67 -14.71 -8.54
N ALA A 140 13.78 -15.62 -7.60
CA ALA A 140 12.76 -16.63 -7.30
C ALA A 140 11.70 -16.08 -6.33
N PRO A 141 10.45 -16.59 -6.33
CA PRO A 141 9.39 -16.14 -5.41
C PRO A 141 9.75 -16.25 -3.93
N GLU A 142 10.65 -17.13 -3.54
CA GLU A 142 11.10 -17.31 -2.15
C GLU A 142 12.29 -16.44 -1.77
N ASP A 143 12.89 -15.72 -2.72
CA ASP A 143 14.08 -14.92 -2.47
C ASP A 143 13.78 -13.77 -1.51
N VAL A 144 14.67 -13.61 -0.53
CA VAL A 144 14.49 -12.71 0.61
C VAL A 144 14.56 -11.24 0.23
N GLU A 145 15.25 -10.89 -0.86
CA GLU A 145 15.31 -9.53 -1.39
C GLU A 145 13.94 -9.01 -1.85
N ASN A 146 13.01 -9.89 -2.22
CA ASN A 146 11.65 -9.50 -2.55
C ASN A 146 10.91 -8.86 -1.37
N TYR A 147 11.29 -9.21 -0.13
CA TYR A 147 10.63 -8.70 1.09
C TYR A 147 10.83 -7.19 1.31
N THR A 148 11.74 -6.54 0.58
CA THR A 148 11.88 -5.08 0.61
C THR A 148 10.66 -4.37 0.01
N ASN A 149 9.96 -5.02 -0.93
CA ASN A 149 8.77 -4.49 -1.60
C ASN A 149 7.50 -5.33 -1.34
N ARG A 150 7.59 -6.36 -0.49
CA ARG A 150 6.41 -7.07 -0.01
C ARG A 150 5.64 -6.25 1.00
N SER A 151 4.32 -6.33 0.92
CA SER A 151 3.37 -5.56 1.73
C SER A 151 2.11 -6.38 2.00
N PRO A 152 1.25 -5.99 2.95
CA PRO A 152 0.06 -6.77 3.31
C PRO A 152 -1.02 -6.81 2.21
N TYR A 153 -1.02 -5.83 1.31
CA TYR A 153 -1.97 -5.69 0.20
C TYR A 153 -1.24 -5.09 -1.01
N PRO A 154 -1.77 -5.20 -2.23
CA PRO A 154 -1.30 -4.38 -3.34
C PRO A 154 -1.42 -2.90 -2.99
N ILE A 155 -0.33 -2.15 -3.12
CA ILE A 155 -0.26 -0.74 -2.73
C ILE A 155 0.48 0.04 -3.81
N LEU A 156 -0.19 1.08 -4.32
CA LEU A 156 0.41 2.12 -5.14
C LEU A 156 0.72 3.32 -4.23
N HIS A 157 2.00 3.57 -4.00
CA HIS A 157 2.49 4.66 -3.14
C HIS A 157 2.82 5.88 -3.99
N VAL A 158 1.98 6.91 -3.90
CA VAL A 158 2.12 8.16 -4.66
C VAL A 158 2.98 9.15 -3.86
N LEU A 159 4.11 9.53 -4.42
CA LEU A 159 5.15 10.34 -3.76
C LEU A 159 5.44 11.60 -4.57
N ARG A 160 5.77 12.69 -3.88
CA ARG A 160 6.29 13.91 -4.52
C ARG A 160 7.77 13.75 -4.82
N GLU A 161 8.18 13.95 -6.07
CA GLU A 161 9.59 13.89 -6.45
C GLU A 161 10.41 14.93 -5.69
N ALA A 162 9.89 16.15 -5.53
CA ALA A 162 10.56 17.20 -4.75
C ALA A 162 10.79 16.83 -3.27
N SER A 163 9.96 15.97 -2.68
CA SER A 163 10.15 15.49 -1.30
C SER A 163 11.21 14.41 -1.23
N ILE A 164 11.30 13.57 -2.27
CA ILE A 164 12.36 12.57 -2.41
C ILE A 164 13.72 13.26 -2.63
N ASP A 165 13.79 14.25 -3.52
CA ASP A 165 15.04 15.00 -3.78
C ASP A 165 15.57 15.65 -2.50
N ARG A 166 14.70 16.34 -1.74
CA ARG A 166 15.09 16.92 -0.44
C ARG A 166 15.58 15.86 0.54
N ALA A 167 15.00 14.67 0.51
CA ALA A 167 15.42 13.58 1.37
C ALA A 167 16.79 13.04 0.91
N VAL A 168 16.99 12.77 -0.38
CA VAL A 168 18.28 12.33 -0.93
C VAL A 168 19.40 13.33 -0.61
N ASP A 169 19.17 14.63 -0.77
CA ASP A 169 20.14 15.68 -0.42
C ASP A 169 20.53 15.66 1.07
N ALA A 170 19.62 15.22 1.94
CA ALA A 170 19.86 15.09 3.37
C ALA A 170 20.50 13.75 3.79
N PHE A 171 20.57 12.76 2.88
CA PHE A 171 21.07 11.40 3.14
C PHE A 171 22.21 11.04 2.18
N PRO A 172 23.49 11.27 2.58
CA PRO A 172 24.66 11.12 1.72
C PRO A 172 24.87 9.72 1.12
N GLU A 173 24.29 8.68 1.74
CA GLU A 173 24.45 7.29 1.34
C GLU A 173 23.22 6.69 0.61
N ALA A 174 22.36 7.53 0.02
CA ALA A 174 21.14 7.09 -0.66
C ALA A 174 21.38 5.98 -1.71
N GLU A 175 22.51 6.04 -2.43
CA GLU A 175 22.90 5.04 -3.43
C GLU A 175 23.13 3.63 -2.84
N THR A 176 23.45 3.53 -1.55
CA THR A 176 23.73 2.26 -0.86
C THR A 176 22.50 1.62 -0.22
N ILE A 177 21.33 2.28 -0.27
CA ILE A 177 20.09 1.80 0.37
C ILE A 177 19.73 0.41 -0.15
N TYR A 178 19.82 0.19 -1.46
CA TYR A 178 19.52 -1.09 -2.09
C TYR A 178 20.42 -2.21 -1.54
N GLU A 179 21.74 -2.04 -1.60
CA GLU A 179 22.72 -3.04 -1.14
C GLU A 179 22.57 -3.33 0.36
N ARG A 180 22.31 -2.29 1.16
CA ARG A 180 22.07 -2.43 2.60
C ARG A 180 20.81 -3.26 2.88
N ASN A 181 19.72 -2.97 2.17
CA ASN A 181 18.45 -3.66 2.35
C ASN A 181 18.56 -5.13 1.93
N GLU A 182 19.20 -5.41 0.79
CA GLU A 182 19.48 -6.77 0.33
C GLU A 182 20.33 -7.54 1.35
N ALA A 183 21.42 -6.95 1.84
CA ALA A 183 22.26 -7.57 2.87
C ALA A 183 21.52 -7.80 4.19
N LEU A 184 20.62 -6.89 4.58
CA LEU A 184 19.77 -7.07 5.75
C LEU A 184 18.79 -8.23 5.57
N MET A 185 18.05 -8.26 4.46
CA MET A 185 17.09 -9.33 4.17
C MET A 185 17.78 -10.69 4.08
N ARG A 186 18.98 -10.75 3.48
CA ARG A 186 19.79 -11.98 3.43
C ARG A 186 20.24 -12.48 4.79
N ARG A 187 20.66 -11.59 5.69
CA ARG A 187 21.03 -11.96 7.06
C ARG A 187 19.83 -12.40 7.90
N MET A 188 18.69 -11.73 7.71
CA MET A 188 17.46 -11.99 8.45
C MET A 188 16.78 -13.28 8.00
N GLY A 189 16.76 -13.53 6.68
CA GLY A 189 16.00 -14.63 6.09
C GLY A 189 14.49 -14.41 6.16
N ALA A 190 13.73 -15.20 5.38
CA ALA A 190 12.26 -15.12 5.39
C ALA A 190 11.66 -15.43 6.77
N ALA A 191 12.18 -16.44 7.46
CA ALA A 191 11.74 -16.79 8.82
C ALA A 191 11.96 -15.63 9.80
N GLY A 192 13.14 -15.00 9.79
CA GLY A 192 13.43 -13.86 10.65
C GLY A 192 12.56 -12.65 10.33
N TYR A 193 12.21 -12.43 9.06
CA TYR A 193 11.27 -11.38 8.67
C TYR A 193 9.88 -11.64 9.24
N HIS A 194 9.37 -12.88 9.13
CA HIS A 194 8.06 -13.23 9.69
C HIS A 194 8.04 -13.12 11.23
N ASP A 195 9.10 -13.59 11.90
CA ASP A 195 9.24 -13.44 13.36
C ASP A 195 9.31 -11.97 13.79
N TRP A 196 9.95 -11.11 12.98
CA TRP A 196 9.97 -9.66 13.18
C TRP A 196 8.58 -9.04 13.01
N MET A 197 7.87 -9.42 11.95
CA MET A 197 6.52 -8.91 11.65
C MET A 197 5.44 -9.43 12.60
N ALA A 198 5.67 -10.53 13.31
CA ALA A 198 4.73 -11.04 14.32
C ALA A 198 4.75 -10.25 15.64
N GLN A 199 5.73 -9.37 15.83
CA GLN A 199 5.87 -8.56 17.04
C GLN A 199 5.16 -7.21 16.87
N PRO A 200 4.54 -6.65 17.93
CA PRO A 200 3.92 -5.33 17.88
C PRO A 200 4.97 -4.24 17.58
N ALA A 201 4.54 -3.12 16.99
CA ALA A 201 5.42 -1.95 16.89
C ALA A 201 5.55 -1.28 18.27
N GLU A 202 6.78 -0.95 18.67
CA GLU A 202 7.08 -0.39 20.00
C GLU A 202 6.43 0.99 20.24
N ASP A 203 5.91 1.63 19.17
CA ASP A 203 5.31 2.97 19.17
C ASP A 203 3.82 3.00 18.74
N GLU A 204 3.08 1.86 18.74
CA GLU A 204 1.67 1.81 18.29
C GLU A 204 0.71 2.71 19.12
N ASP A 205 1.09 3.06 20.36
CA ASP A 205 0.29 3.92 21.25
C ASP A 205 0.34 5.43 20.87
N GLY A 206 1.16 5.82 19.89
CA GLY A 206 1.42 7.23 19.55
C GLY A 206 0.69 7.80 18.35
N ALA A 207 0.06 6.96 17.50
CA ALA A 207 -0.50 7.43 16.22
C ALA A 207 -1.80 6.71 15.85
N ASN A 208 -2.93 7.15 16.42
CA ASN A 208 -4.17 7.53 15.72
C ASN A 208 -5.37 7.57 16.67
N ASP A 209 -5.71 8.77 17.12
CA ASP A 209 -7.01 9.10 17.70
C ASP A 209 -7.67 10.23 16.88
N ASN A 210 -7.66 10.08 15.55
CA ASN A 210 -8.34 11.05 14.70
C ASN A 210 -8.96 10.40 13.46
N ASP A 211 -10.03 9.65 13.70
CA ASP A 211 -11.18 9.75 12.82
C ASP A 211 -12.45 10.04 13.63
N SER A 212 -13.31 10.86 13.05
CA SER A 212 -14.63 11.31 13.50
C SER A 212 -14.69 12.39 14.60
N HIS A 213 -14.68 13.66 14.20
CA HIS A 213 -15.80 14.61 14.48
C HIS A 213 -15.61 15.95 13.72
N ALA A 214 -15.53 15.89 12.39
CA ALA A 214 -15.79 17.03 11.53
C ALA A 214 -17.15 16.84 10.84
N LYS A 215 -18.25 17.05 11.59
CA LYS A 215 -19.56 17.42 11.03
C LYS A 215 -20.48 18.03 12.08
N GLU A 216 -20.97 19.22 11.74
CA GLU A 216 -22.17 19.90 12.24
C GLU A 216 -22.16 20.47 13.67
N LYS A 217 -21.92 21.79 13.75
CA LYS A 217 -22.92 22.74 14.27
C LYS A 217 -22.50 24.18 13.98
N ASN A 218 -22.90 24.67 12.81
CA ASN A 218 -23.13 26.10 12.64
C ASN A 218 -24.43 26.31 11.86
N LEU A 219 -25.56 26.22 12.58
CA LEU A 219 -26.77 26.93 12.19
C LEU A 219 -27.69 27.14 13.40
N THR A 220 -28.18 28.38 13.50
CA THR A 220 -29.29 28.89 14.32
C THR A 220 -29.11 29.10 15.83
N LYS A 221 -28.90 30.38 16.19
CA LYS A 221 -29.76 31.23 17.03
C LYS A 221 -29.19 32.65 16.96
N LYS A 222 -29.80 33.58 16.21
CA LYS A 222 -30.80 34.55 16.69
C LYS A 222 -30.55 35.05 18.11
#